data_AF-A0AAN2XWY4-F1
#
_entry.id   AF-A0AAN2XWY4-F1
#
_cell.length_a   1.000
_cell.length_b   1.000
_cell.length_c   1.000
_cell.angle_alpha   90.00
_cell.angle_beta   90.00
_cell.angle_gamma   90.00
#
_symmetry.space_group_name_H-M   'P 1'
#
loop_
_entity.id
_entity.type
_entity.pdbx_description
1 polymer ?
#
loop_
_entity_poly.entity_id
_entity_poly.type
_entity_poly.pdbx_seq_one_letter_code
_entity_poly.pdbx_strand_id
1 'polypeptide(L)'
;MKKYKKWWITIGIIFLLSVIGYVYWFAIPEHMANKAVGNYLAEQKIKSSQIETRVIKKDWKMGGYLTTIIFKDDPNLKYEYSYDERIDLPYHVFVDAYKDGSGQTEGEMKHPPLEEQLEEMNKSK
;
A
#
# COMPACT_ATOMS: atom_id res chain seq x y z
N MET A 1 0.69 44.91 31.55
CA MET A 1 -0.10 43.66 31.41
C MET A 1 0.34 42.91 30.16
N LYS A 2 0.70 41.63 30.33
CA LYS A 2 1.40 40.76 29.37
C LYS A 2 0.62 40.57 28.05
N LYS A 3 1.07 41.22 26.96
CA LYS A 3 0.50 41.12 25.59
C LYS A 3 0.65 39.72 24.94
N TYR A 4 1.28 38.77 25.61
CA TYR A 4 1.67 37.46 25.07
C TYR A 4 0.56 36.39 25.10
N LYS A 5 -0.64 36.72 25.60
CA LYS A 5 -1.69 35.71 25.86
C LYS A 5 -2.41 35.17 24.61
N LYS A 6 -2.40 35.88 23.47
CA LYS A 6 -3.09 35.42 22.24
C LYS A 6 -2.20 34.66 21.27
N TRP A 7 -0.88 34.82 21.35
CA TRP A 7 0.05 34.19 20.40
C TRP A 7 0.13 32.67 20.55
N TRP A 8 0.04 32.17 21.78
CA TRP A 8 -0.06 30.74 22.07
C TRP A 8 -1.31 30.09 21.47
N ILE A 9 -2.42 30.82 21.38
CA ILE A 9 -3.65 30.34 20.74
C ILE A 9 -3.43 30.21 19.24
N THR A 10 -2.82 31.21 18.60
CA THR A 10 -2.48 31.15 17.17
C THR A 10 -1.52 30.01 16.85
N ILE A 11 -0.46 29.83 17.65
CA ILE A 11 0.47 28.70 17.48
C ILE A 11 -0.24 27.37 17.66
N GLY A 12 -1.11 27.25 18.67
CA GLY A 12 -1.90 26.04 18.91
C GLY A 12 -2.81 25.70 17.73
N ILE A 13 -3.45 26.70 17.10
CA ILE A 13 -4.28 26.49 15.91
C ILE A 13 -3.44 26.04 14.72
N ILE A 14 -2.29 26.68 14.47
CA ILE A 14 -1.38 26.29 13.38
C ILE A 14 -0.91 24.85 13.58
N PHE A 15 -0.48 24.49 14.79
CA PHE A 15 -0.06 23.14 15.11
C PHE A 15 -1.20 22.13 14.90
N LEU A 16 -2.41 22.45 15.36
CA LEU A 16 -3.59 21.59 15.15
C LEU A 16 -3.89 21.37 13.67
N LEU A 17 -3.86 22.43 12.85
CA LEU A 17 -4.07 22.33 11.41
C LEU A 17 -2.97 21.51 10.73
N SER A 18 -1.71 21.65 11.16
CA SER A 18 -0.61 20.82 10.67
C SER A 18 -0.80 19.34 11.01
N VAL A 19 -1.26 19.01 12.22
CA VAL A 19 -1.57 17.63 12.62
C VAL A 19 -2.72 17.07 11.78
N ILE A 20 -3.80 17.83 11.59
CA ILE A 20 -4.94 17.41 10.74
C ILE A 20 -4.48 17.18 9.30
N GLY A 21 -3.68 18.11 8.75
CA GLY A 21 -3.13 17.97 7.40
C GLY A 21 -2.25 16.73 7.27
N TYR A 22 -1.40 16.44 8.26
CA TYR A 22 -0.57 15.23 8.27
C TYR A 22 -1.42 13.95 8.30
N VAL A 23 -2.42 13.90 9.18
CA VAL A 23 -3.30 12.72 9.29
C VAL A 23 -4.06 12.48 7.99
N TYR A 24 -4.59 13.54 7.39
CA TYR A 24 -5.33 13.47 6.13
C TYR A 24 -4.45 13.03 4.95
N TRP A 25 -3.24 13.58 4.82
CA TRP A 25 -2.39 13.29 3.67
C TRP A 25 -1.58 12.00 3.78
N PHE A 26 -1.23 11.57 4.99
CA PHE A 26 -0.30 10.45 5.18
C PHE A 26 -0.94 9.29 5.96
N ALA A 27 -1.47 9.55 7.14
CA ALA A 27 -1.88 8.46 8.04
C ALA A 27 -3.11 7.71 7.53
N ILE A 28 -4.15 8.42 7.06
CA ILE A 28 -5.36 7.78 6.53
C ILE A 28 -5.06 6.98 5.25
N PRO A 29 -4.39 7.54 4.22
CA PRO A 29 -4.09 6.80 3.01
C PRO A 29 -3.20 5.56 3.25
N GLU A 30 -2.20 5.66 4.13
CA GLU A 30 -1.34 4.53 4.48
C GLU A 30 -2.12 3.42 5.20
N HIS A 31 -3.03 3.80 6.10
CA HIS A 31 -3.88 2.84 6.78
C HIS A 31 -4.82 2.12 5.80
N MET A 32 -5.42 2.86 4.86
CA MET A 32 -6.26 2.30 3.80
C MET A 32 -5.48 1.32 2.92
N ALA A 33 -4.26 1.69 2.50
CA ALA A 33 -3.39 0.81 1.74
C ALA A 33 -3.03 -0.47 2.49
N ASN A 34 -2.66 -0.36 3.77
CA ASN A 34 -2.35 -1.52 4.60
C ASN A 34 -3.54 -2.46 4.76
N LYS A 35 -4.75 -1.90 4.91
CA LYS A 35 -5.99 -2.65 5.01
C LYS A 35 -6.35 -3.33 3.68
N ALA A 36 -6.25 -2.62 2.57
CA ALA A 36 -6.52 -3.15 1.23
C ALA A 36 -5.60 -4.33 0.90
N VAL A 37 -4.29 -4.18 1.09
CA VAL A 37 -3.32 -5.27 0.91
C VAL A 37 -3.58 -6.41 1.89
N GLY A 38 -3.96 -6.11 3.14
CA GLY A 38 -4.34 -7.14 4.11
C GLY A 38 -5.54 -7.98 3.68
N ASN A 39 -6.58 -7.33 3.15
CA ASN A 39 -7.76 -8.00 2.62
C ASN A 39 -7.42 -8.83 1.37
N TYR A 40 -6.62 -8.27 0.47
CA TYR A 40 -6.16 -8.96 -0.74
C TYR A 40 -5.39 -10.24 -0.38
N LEU A 41 -4.43 -10.17 0.55
CA LEU A 41 -3.69 -11.33 1.04
C LEU A 41 -4.60 -12.36 1.70
N ALA A 42 -5.64 -11.93 2.42
CA ALA A 42 -6.62 -12.81 3.02
C ALA A 42 -7.45 -13.56 1.96
N GLU A 43 -7.80 -12.88 0.86
CA GLU A 43 -8.47 -13.48 -0.30
C GLU A 43 -7.58 -14.51 -1.00
N GLN A 44 -6.27 -14.22 -1.10
CA GLN A 44 -5.25 -15.18 -1.55
C GLN A 44 -5.02 -16.32 -0.53
N LYS A 45 -5.72 -16.33 0.62
CA LYS A 45 -5.58 -17.29 1.72
C LYS A 45 -4.18 -17.33 2.34
N ILE A 46 -3.44 -16.22 2.23
CA ILE A 46 -2.09 -16.07 2.77
C ILE A 46 -2.17 -15.61 4.22
N LYS A 47 -1.56 -16.39 5.11
CA LYS A 47 -1.46 -16.04 6.54
C LYS A 47 -0.22 -15.21 6.79
N SER A 48 -0.28 -14.31 7.78
CA SER A 48 0.87 -13.51 8.20
C SER A 48 2.09 -14.34 8.61
N SER A 49 1.90 -15.59 9.05
CA SER A 49 2.99 -16.52 9.37
C SER A 49 3.83 -16.94 8.17
N GLN A 50 3.30 -16.83 6.95
CA GLN A 50 3.99 -17.14 5.68
C GLN A 50 4.82 -15.95 5.18
N ILE A 51 4.58 -14.75 5.71
CA ILE A 51 5.31 -13.54 5.34
C ILE A 51 6.63 -13.50 6.12
N GLU A 52 7.74 -13.34 5.42
CA GLU A 52 9.05 -13.10 6.02
C GLU A 52 9.29 -11.61 6.22
N THR A 53 9.06 -10.82 5.16
CA THR A 53 9.23 -9.38 5.17
C THR A 53 8.02 -8.70 4.57
N ARG A 54 7.55 -7.60 5.19
CA ARG A 54 6.53 -6.69 4.64
C ARG A 54 6.98 -5.26 4.87
N VAL A 55 7.09 -4.49 3.80
CA VAL A 55 7.49 -3.08 3.85
C VAL A 55 6.50 -2.27 3.02
N ILE A 56 5.83 -1.31 3.65
CA ILE A 56 4.95 -0.35 2.97
C ILE A 56 5.69 0.98 2.80
N LYS A 57 5.57 1.59 1.61
CA LYS A 57 6.12 2.91 1.31
C LYS A 57 5.15 3.70 0.45
N LYS A 58 5.15 5.01 0.65
CA LYS A 58 4.47 5.94 -0.26
C LYS A 58 5.16 5.89 -1.62
N ASP A 59 4.42 5.63 -2.68
CA ASP A 59 4.93 5.80 -4.05
C ASP A 59 4.70 7.26 -4.47
N TRP A 60 5.78 8.03 -4.50
CA TRP A 60 5.77 9.44 -4.88
C TRP A 60 5.72 9.67 -6.40
N LYS A 61 6.06 8.66 -7.21
CA LYS A 61 6.08 8.78 -8.67
C LYS A 61 4.68 8.52 -9.24
N MET A 62 4.05 7.41 -8.85
CA MET A 62 2.75 7.00 -9.38
C MET A 62 1.58 7.46 -8.51
N GLY A 63 1.83 7.80 -7.24
CA GLY A 63 0.78 7.98 -6.24
C GLY A 63 0.47 6.67 -5.54
N GLY A 64 -0.47 6.69 -4.58
CA GLY A 64 -0.79 5.47 -3.83
C GLY A 64 0.33 5.01 -2.87
N TYR A 65 0.39 3.72 -2.60
CA TYR A 65 1.35 3.07 -1.71
C TYR A 65 1.80 1.72 -2.27
N LEU A 66 3.09 1.44 -2.18
CA LEU A 66 3.69 0.18 -2.57
C LEU A 66 3.97 -0.65 -1.32
N THR A 67 3.39 -1.86 -1.25
CA THR A 67 3.72 -2.84 -0.22
C THR A 67 4.55 -3.95 -0.84
N THR A 68 5.84 -4.00 -0.48
CA THR A 68 6.74 -5.08 -0.89
C THR A 68 6.70 -6.22 0.13
N ILE A 69 6.49 -7.44 -0.34
CA ILE A 69 6.42 -8.65 0.47
C ILE A 69 7.41 -9.70 -0.05
N ILE A 70 8.10 -10.35 0.88
CA ILE A 70 8.89 -11.57 0.63
C ILE A 70 8.24 -12.69 1.44
N PHE A 71 7.86 -13.77 0.77
CA PHE A 71 7.25 -14.93 1.41
C PHE A 71 8.30 -15.98 1.77
N LYS A 72 8.09 -16.67 2.90
CA LYS A 72 9.02 -17.71 3.40
C LYS A 72 9.12 -18.92 2.47
N ASP A 73 8.03 -19.23 1.77
CA ASP A 73 7.98 -20.32 0.81
C ASP A 73 8.44 -19.89 -0.59
N ASP A 74 8.69 -18.60 -0.81
CA ASP A 74 9.19 -18.04 -2.06
C ASP A 74 10.19 -16.88 -1.85
N PRO A 75 11.33 -17.13 -1.19
CA PRO A 75 12.22 -16.06 -0.72
C PRO A 75 12.97 -15.33 -1.84
N ASN A 76 12.97 -15.90 -3.06
CA ASN A 76 13.70 -15.34 -4.21
C ASN A 76 12.87 -14.30 -4.97
N LEU A 77 11.56 -14.22 -4.70
CA LEU A 77 10.66 -13.27 -5.34
C LEU A 77 10.29 -12.14 -4.38
N LYS A 78 10.32 -10.92 -4.91
CA LYS A 78 9.78 -9.73 -4.27
C LYS A 78 8.41 -9.45 -4.88
N TYR A 79 7.38 -9.66 -4.10
CA TYR A 79 6.01 -9.35 -4.49
C TYR A 79 5.73 -7.89 -4.19
N GLU A 80 5.19 -7.17 -5.16
CA GLU A 80 4.86 -5.76 -5.07
C GLU A 80 3.35 -5.58 -5.21
N TYR A 81 2.73 -5.19 -4.10
CA TYR A 81 1.31 -4.88 -4.01
C TYR A 81 1.15 -3.36 -4.08
N SER A 82 0.81 -2.85 -5.25
CA SER A 82 0.60 -1.43 -5.53
C SER A 82 -0.86 -1.06 -5.26
N TYR A 83 -1.10 -0.33 -4.18
CA TYR A 83 -2.42 0.19 -3.82
C TYR A 83 -2.60 1.63 -4.32
N ASP A 84 -3.69 1.87 -5.06
CA ASP A 84 -4.12 3.20 -5.45
C ASP A 84 -5.64 3.24 -5.62
N GLU A 85 -6.31 4.05 -4.80
CA GLU A 85 -7.79 4.19 -4.78
C GLU A 85 -8.42 4.56 -6.13
N ARG A 86 -7.61 5.04 -7.08
CA ARG A 86 -8.04 5.41 -8.44
C ARG A 86 -8.11 4.23 -9.40
N ILE A 87 -7.50 3.10 -9.05
CA ILE A 87 -7.44 1.90 -9.89
C ILE A 87 -8.71 1.07 -9.66
N ASP A 88 -9.42 0.78 -10.74
CA ASP A 88 -10.59 -0.11 -10.74
C ASP A 88 -10.12 -1.57 -10.88
N LEU A 89 -9.57 -2.10 -9.79
CA LEU A 89 -9.16 -3.50 -9.61
C LEU A 89 -9.66 -4.00 -8.25
N PRO A 90 -9.71 -5.32 -8.00
CA PRO A 90 -10.09 -5.86 -6.70
C PRO A 90 -9.25 -5.25 -5.58
N TYR A 91 -9.93 -4.66 -4.60
CA TYR A 91 -9.31 -3.95 -3.46
C TYR A 91 -8.44 -2.74 -3.84
N HIS A 92 -8.49 -2.25 -5.09
CA HIS A 92 -7.62 -1.20 -5.63
C HIS A 92 -6.13 -1.57 -5.58
N VAL A 93 -5.83 -2.88 -5.63
CA VAL A 93 -4.47 -3.41 -5.53
C VAL A 93 -4.09 -4.08 -6.85
N PHE A 94 -2.94 -3.69 -7.36
CA PHE A 94 -2.26 -4.36 -8.46
C PHE A 94 -1.06 -5.14 -7.92
N VAL A 95 -0.85 -6.36 -8.40
CA VAL A 95 0.19 -7.26 -7.89
C VAL A 95 1.13 -7.68 -9.00
N ASP A 96 2.42 -7.46 -8.77
CA ASP A 96 3.53 -7.95 -9.58
C ASP A 96 4.51 -8.75 -8.71
N ALA A 97 5.38 -9.53 -9.34
CA ALA A 97 6.57 -10.09 -8.69
C ALA A 97 7.84 -9.79 -9.50
N TYR A 98 8.94 -9.58 -8.77
CA TYR A 98 10.25 -9.31 -9.34
C TYR A 98 11.29 -10.28 -8.81
N LYS A 99 12.15 -10.74 -9.72
CA LYS A 99 13.37 -11.50 -9.44
C LYS A 99 14.56 -10.74 -9.99
N ASP A 100 15.49 -10.34 -9.14
CA ASP A 100 16.69 -9.58 -9.55
C ASP A 100 16.39 -8.34 -10.41
N GLY A 101 15.24 -7.69 -10.16
CA GLY A 101 14.77 -6.52 -10.90
C GLY A 101 14.03 -6.82 -12.21
N SER A 102 13.87 -8.09 -12.57
CA SER A 102 13.08 -8.53 -13.72
C SER A 102 11.68 -8.92 -13.26
N GLY A 103 10.65 -8.39 -13.93
CA GLY A 103 9.27 -8.82 -13.70
C GLY A 103 9.11 -10.30 -14.01
N GLN A 104 8.28 -11.00 -13.24
CA GLN A 104 8.01 -12.42 -13.40
C GLN A 104 6.59 -12.62 -13.93
N THR A 105 6.41 -13.73 -14.64
CA THR A 105 5.06 -14.13 -15.09
C THR A 105 4.31 -14.82 -13.97
N GLU A 106 2.98 -14.86 -14.05
CA GLU A 106 2.11 -15.45 -13.03
C GLU A 106 2.42 -16.94 -12.80
N GLY A 107 2.88 -17.65 -13.85
CA GLY A 107 3.30 -19.05 -13.75
C GLY A 107 4.57 -19.30 -12.94
N GLU A 108 5.39 -18.25 -12.71
CA GLU A 108 6.60 -18.32 -11.90
C GLU A 108 6.35 -17.91 -10.44
N MET A 109 5.18 -17.33 -10.15
CA MET A 109 4.77 -16.87 -8.83
C MET A 109 4.08 -18.01 -8.05
N LYS A 110 4.52 -18.25 -6.81
CA LYS A 110 3.77 -19.14 -5.90
C LYS A 110 2.47 -18.52 -5.41
N HIS A 111 2.42 -17.19 -5.36
CA HIS A 111 1.26 -16.41 -4.92
C HIS A 111 0.81 -15.44 -6.03
N PRO A 112 0.28 -15.95 -7.16
CA PRO A 112 -0.11 -15.12 -8.30
C PRO A 112 -1.26 -14.17 -7.94
N PRO A 113 -1.50 -13.10 -8.74
CA PRO A 113 -2.64 -12.21 -8.54
C PRO A 113 -3.98 -12.96 -8.50
N LEU A 114 -4.99 -12.36 -7.88
CA LEU A 114 -6.34 -12.91 -7.86
C LEU A 114 -6.88 -13.09 -9.28
N GLU A 115 -7.62 -14.18 -9.52
CA GLU A 115 -8.20 -14.48 -10.84
C GLU A 115 -9.07 -13.33 -11.36
N GLU A 116 -9.85 -12.70 -10.49
CA GLU A 116 -10.68 -11.54 -10.83
C GLU A 116 -9.84 -10.36 -11.36
N GLN A 117 -8.66 -10.13 -10.78
CA GLN A 117 -7.72 -9.11 -11.27
C GLN A 117 -7.21 -9.48 -12.68
N LEU A 118 -6.86 -10.75 -12.90
CA LEU A 118 -6.38 -11.24 -14.19
C LEU A 118 -7.47 -11.13 -15.26
N GLU A 119 -8.72 -11.44 -14.92
CA GLU A 119 -9.87 -11.26 -15.81
C GLU A 119 -10.09 -9.80 -16.19
N GLU A 120 -10.02 -8.87 -15.24
CA GLU A 120 -10.17 -7.44 -15.50
C GLU A 120 -9.04 -6.89 -16.38
N MET A 121 -7.79 -7.29 -16.12
CA MET A 121 -6.65 -6.93 -16.96
C MET A 121 -6.76 -7.47 -18.40
N ASN A 122 -7.42 -8.62 -18.58
CA ASN A 122 -7.64 -9.20 -19.90
C ASN A 122 -8.82 -8.56 -20.65
N LYS A 123 -9.83 -8.03 -19.95
CA LYS A 123 -10.94 -7.27 -20.56
C LYS A 123 -10.50 -5.91 -21.10
N SER A 124 -9.42 -5.33 -20.55
CA SER A 124 -8.91 -4.03 -20.97
C SER A 124 -7.92 -4.08 -22.14
N LYS A 125 -7.60 -5.26 -22.68
CA LYS A 125 -6.74 -5.47 -23.85
C LYS A 125 -7.57 -5.57 -25.14
#